data_AF-A0AA41V727-F1
#
_entry.id   AF-A0AA41V727-F1
#
_cell.length_a   1.000
_cell.length_b   1.000
_cell.length_c   1.000
_cell.angle_alpha   90.00
_cell.angle_beta   90.00
_cell.angle_gamma   90.00
#
_symmetry.space_group_name_H-M   'P 1'
#
loop_
_entity.id
_entity.type
_entity.pdbx_description
1 polymer ?
#
loop_
_entity_poly.entity_id
_entity_poly.type
_entity_poly.pdbx_seq_one_letter_code
_entity_poly.pdbx_strand_id
1 'polypeptide(L)'
;MLLLIIKMSGVVAFSCGLGETYVATNTSTGNTYHCDACPKEIERKCKLQDRPVSTIQCNFEQFPKWTSVCKGCCGPYLPNPSPTITDECQAGDIDQSFTTPAPLKLPWSCVSCEDGCKKKCEFWDAHARVAREMCSYMSYYEKAVYVCNCCCRLTSSPHPPCPSLPPPPTPSPPPPSPPPPAARCARGDIITIGKKVASCALCTQDFCACPPSPTIPESTECLPTTRLCICRCCKPSSITALGSFASSVAVQ
;
A
#
# COMPACT_ATOMS: atom_id res chain seq x y z
N MET A 1 -19.45 -43.78 34.53
CA MET A 1 -18.57 -42.61 34.38
C MET A 1 -18.11 -42.58 32.92
N LEU A 2 -18.82 -41.80 32.09
CA LEU A 2 -18.66 -41.76 30.63
C LEU A 2 -17.69 -40.64 30.26
N LEU A 3 -16.53 -40.98 29.70
CA LEU A 3 -15.51 -40.02 29.24
C LEU A 3 -15.95 -39.41 27.91
N LEU A 4 -16.43 -38.16 27.94
CA LEU A 4 -16.65 -37.31 26.77
C LEU A 4 -15.29 -36.85 26.21
N ILE A 5 -14.78 -37.57 25.20
CA ILE A 5 -13.64 -37.09 24.41
C ILE A 5 -14.17 -36.05 23.42
N ILE A 6 -14.08 -34.77 23.80
CA ILE A 6 -14.32 -33.66 22.89
C ILE A 6 -13.15 -33.61 21.92
N LYS A 7 -13.31 -34.21 20.73
CA LYS A 7 -12.41 -33.97 19.60
C LYS A 7 -12.61 -32.53 19.14
N MET A 8 -11.80 -31.62 19.64
CA MET A 8 -11.66 -30.31 19.00
C MET A 8 -10.97 -30.53 17.65
N SER A 9 -11.72 -30.41 16.56
CA SER A 9 -11.14 -30.34 15.22
C SER A 9 -10.10 -29.22 15.22
N GLY A 10 -8.84 -29.56 14.95
CA GLY A 10 -7.76 -28.59 14.86
C GLY A 10 -8.06 -27.60 13.74
N VAL A 11 -8.62 -26.45 14.09
CA VAL A 11 -8.72 -25.30 13.20
C VAL A 11 -7.28 -24.86 12.98
N VAL A 12 -6.73 -25.15 11.81
CA VAL A 12 -5.43 -24.62 11.42
C VAL A 12 -5.58 -23.10 11.41
N ALA A 13 -4.93 -22.44 12.35
CA ALA A 13 -4.97 -21.00 12.46
C ALA A 13 -4.29 -20.42 11.22
N PHE A 14 -5.04 -19.70 10.40
CA PHE A 14 -4.47 -18.91 9.32
C PHE A 14 -3.54 -17.85 9.94
N SER A 15 -2.24 -17.94 9.67
CA SER A 15 -1.25 -16.98 10.16
C SER A 15 -0.48 -16.37 9.00
N CYS A 16 -0.20 -15.07 9.10
CA CYS A 16 0.64 -14.37 8.13
C CYS A 16 2.13 -14.49 8.50
N GLY A 17 3.00 -14.33 7.51
CA GLY A 17 4.45 -14.30 7.67
C GLY A 17 4.97 -13.07 8.42
N LEU A 18 6.26 -13.08 8.75
CA LEU A 18 6.94 -11.95 9.39
C LEU A 18 6.87 -10.69 8.52
N GLY A 19 6.39 -9.58 9.10
CA GLY A 19 6.25 -8.29 8.40
C GLY A 19 4.97 -8.13 7.57
N GLU A 20 4.15 -9.18 7.52
CA GLU A 20 2.83 -9.16 6.90
C GLU A 20 1.74 -8.72 7.88
N THR A 21 0.62 -8.24 7.35
CA THR A 21 -0.54 -7.79 8.15
C THR A 21 -1.78 -8.58 7.78
N TYR A 22 -2.41 -9.20 8.76
CA TYR A 22 -3.65 -9.95 8.57
C TYR A 22 -4.83 -9.02 8.26
N VAL A 23 -5.64 -9.40 7.27
CA VAL A 23 -6.90 -8.75 6.92
C VAL A 23 -8.00 -9.79 6.75
N ALA A 24 -9.23 -9.43 7.13
CA ALA A 24 -10.40 -10.26 6.91
C ALA A 24 -11.61 -9.44 6.48
N THR A 25 -12.45 -10.01 5.63
CA THR A 25 -13.77 -9.48 5.26
C THR A 25 -14.83 -10.56 5.39
N ASN A 26 -16.00 -10.16 5.87
CA ASN A 26 -17.18 -11.01 5.91
C ASN A 26 -18.10 -10.53 4.78
N THR A 27 -18.22 -11.33 3.73
CA THR A 27 -19.08 -10.99 2.60
C THR A 27 -20.42 -11.69 2.78
N SER A 28 -21.45 -10.91 3.10
CA SER A 28 -22.84 -11.38 3.16
C SER A 28 -23.49 -11.14 1.81
N THR A 29 -23.38 -12.10 0.91
CA THR A 29 -24.07 -12.06 -0.39
C THR A 29 -24.96 -13.28 -0.55
N GLY A 30 -25.95 -13.21 -1.44
CA GLY A 30 -26.92 -14.29 -1.67
C GLY A 30 -26.36 -15.44 -2.51
N ASN A 31 -26.38 -16.63 -1.92
CA ASN A 31 -26.42 -18.01 -2.43
C ASN A 31 -25.54 -18.57 -3.57
N THR A 32 -24.71 -17.87 -4.34
CA THR A 32 -23.99 -18.59 -5.45
C THR A 32 -22.55 -18.22 -5.80
N TYR A 33 -21.97 -17.11 -5.34
CA TYR A 33 -20.64 -16.64 -5.84
C TYR A 33 -19.74 -16.07 -4.73
N HIS A 34 -19.63 -16.77 -3.61
CA HIS A 34 -19.15 -16.18 -2.35
C HIS A 34 -17.62 -15.99 -2.23
N CYS A 35 -16.80 -16.71 -2.99
CA CYS A 35 -15.35 -16.55 -2.96
C CYS A 35 -14.79 -15.72 -4.13
N ASP A 36 -15.55 -15.54 -5.21
CA ASP A 36 -15.10 -14.82 -6.41
C ASP A 36 -14.81 -13.34 -6.10
N ALA A 37 -15.48 -12.78 -5.09
CA ALA A 37 -15.22 -11.43 -4.61
C ALA A 37 -14.02 -11.34 -3.66
N CYS A 38 -13.57 -12.44 -3.04
CA CYS A 38 -12.53 -12.41 -2.01
C CYS A 38 -11.22 -11.80 -2.50
N PRO A 39 -10.68 -12.14 -3.69
CA PRO A 39 -9.44 -11.53 -4.16
C PRO A 39 -9.54 -10.01 -4.23
N LYS A 40 -10.63 -9.48 -4.80
CA LYS A 40 -10.85 -8.04 -4.95
C LYS A 40 -11.06 -7.33 -3.60
N GLU A 41 -11.73 -7.98 -2.65
CA GLU A 41 -11.95 -7.40 -1.31
C GLU A 41 -10.66 -7.32 -0.49
N ILE A 42 -9.88 -8.40 -0.49
CA ILE A 42 -8.59 -8.43 0.19
C ILE A 42 -7.61 -7.48 -0.49
N GLU A 43 -7.57 -7.45 -1.83
CA GLU A 43 -6.75 -6.49 -2.58
C GLU A 43 -7.11 -5.05 -2.23
N ARG A 44 -8.41 -4.71 -2.17
CA ARG A 44 -8.84 -3.38 -1.73
C ARG A 44 -8.35 -3.06 -0.33
N LYS A 45 -8.43 -4.00 0.62
CA LYS A 45 -7.95 -3.78 2.00
C LYS A 45 -6.43 -3.65 2.11
N CYS A 46 -5.66 -4.40 1.34
CA CYS A 46 -4.21 -4.26 1.33
C CYS A 46 -3.77 -3.00 0.59
N LYS A 47 -4.46 -2.61 -0.48
CA LYS A 47 -4.22 -1.36 -1.19
C LYS A 47 -4.49 -0.12 -0.33
N LEU A 48 -5.51 -0.15 0.54
CA LEU A 48 -5.73 0.92 1.53
C LEU A 48 -4.57 1.08 2.53
N GLN A 49 -3.68 0.09 2.63
CA GLN A 49 -2.49 0.11 3.46
C GLN A 49 -1.20 0.27 2.63
N ASP A 50 -1.32 0.55 1.32
CA ASP A 50 -0.21 0.58 0.36
C ASP A 50 0.66 -0.70 0.41
N ARG A 51 0.01 -1.85 0.52
CA ARG A 51 0.65 -3.17 0.62
C ARG A 51 0.12 -4.12 -0.46
N PRO A 52 0.98 -4.98 -1.05
CA PRO A 52 0.52 -6.13 -1.84
C PRO A 52 -0.33 -7.07 -0.99
N VAL A 53 -1.21 -7.85 -1.61
CA VAL A 53 -1.68 -9.09 -0.99
C VAL A 53 -0.64 -10.18 -1.24
N SER A 54 -0.29 -10.92 -0.20
CA SER A 54 0.61 -12.08 -0.28
C SER A 54 -0.15 -13.41 -0.25
N THR A 55 -1.26 -13.49 0.49
CA THR A 55 -2.06 -14.72 0.60
C THR A 55 -3.54 -14.38 0.73
N ILE A 56 -4.40 -15.18 0.12
CA ILE A 56 -5.86 -15.09 0.23
C ILE A 56 -6.39 -16.49 0.55
N GLN A 57 -7.28 -16.58 1.52
CA GLN A 57 -8.02 -17.79 1.85
C GLN A 57 -9.49 -17.43 1.96
N CYS A 58 -10.36 -18.14 1.24
CA CYS A 58 -11.80 -18.02 1.41
C CYS A 58 -12.31 -19.23 2.19
N ASN A 59 -12.94 -18.98 3.34
CA ASN A 59 -13.60 -20.01 4.11
C ASN A 59 -15.11 -19.77 4.14
N PHE A 60 -15.89 -20.85 4.19
CA PHE A 60 -17.32 -20.78 4.42
C PHE A 60 -17.61 -21.03 5.88
N GLU A 61 -18.12 -20.01 6.57
CA GLU A 61 -18.62 -20.17 7.94
C GLU A 61 -20.13 -20.37 7.88
N GLN A 62 -20.58 -21.43 8.55
CA GLN A 62 -21.99 -21.73 8.75
C GLN A 62 -22.39 -21.11 10.09
N PHE A 63 -23.36 -20.19 10.08
CA PHE A 63 -24.20 -19.68 11.18
C PHE A 63 -24.14 -18.16 11.43
N PRO A 64 -25.29 -17.44 11.47
CA PRO A 64 -26.67 -17.89 11.21
C PRO A 64 -27.08 -17.93 9.73
N LYS A 65 -26.20 -17.49 8.82
CA LYS A 65 -26.35 -17.61 7.35
C LYS A 65 -25.03 -18.09 6.76
N TRP A 66 -25.04 -18.61 5.54
CA TRP A 66 -23.81 -18.89 4.81
C TRP A 66 -23.10 -17.57 4.54
N THR A 67 -21.95 -17.37 5.17
CA THR A 67 -21.09 -16.21 4.93
C THR A 67 -19.74 -16.70 4.45
N SER A 68 -19.24 -16.12 3.36
CA SER A 68 -17.82 -16.24 3.05
C SER A 68 -17.04 -15.31 3.96
N VAL A 69 -16.03 -15.89 4.60
CA VAL A 69 -15.00 -15.16 5.33
C VAL A 69 -13.76 -15.21 4.46
N CYS A 70 -13.48 -14.09 3.80
CA CYS A 70 -12.23 -13.89 3.10
C CYS A 70 -11.18 -13.48 4.14
N LYS A 71 -10.14 -14.28 4.28
CA LYS A 71 -8.95 -13.99 5.08
C LYS A 71 -7.80 -13.75 4.13
N GLY A 72 -6.87 -12.88 4.50
CA GLY A 72 -5.69 -12.65 3.68
C GLY A 72 -4.57 -11.99 4.45
N CYS A 73 -3.40 -11.98 3.85
CA CYS A 73 -2.20 -11.35 4.36
C CYS A 73 -1.79 -10.25 3.39
N CYS A 74 -1.56 -9.05 3.91
CA CYS A 74 -0.94 -7.96 3.19
C CYS A 74 0.57 -8.03 3.43
N GLY A 75 1.37 -8.07 2.37
CA GLY A 75 2.82 -8.12 2.46
C GLY A 75 3.44 -6.88 3.13
N PRO A 76 4.78 -6.84 3.25
CA PRO A 76 5.48 -5.65 3.72
C PRO A 76 5.17 -4.44 2.84
N TYR A 77 5.20 -3.24 3.44
CA TYR A 77 5.09 -2.00 2.67
C TYR A 77 6.24 -1.95 1.66
N LEU A 78 5.89 -1.84 0.37
CA LEU A 78 6.86 -1.66 -0.68
C LEU A 78 6.73 -0.22 -1.19
N PRO A 79 7.83 0.56 -1.23
CA PRO A 79 7.81 1.93 -1.74
C PRO A 79 7.44 2.01 -3.24
N ASN A 80 7.29 0.86 -3.90
CA ASN A 80 6.79 0.73 -5.26
C ASN A 80 5.54 -0.18 -5.23
N PRO A 81 4.36 0.25 -5.73
CA PRO A 81 3.15 -0.55 -5.66
C PRO A 81 3.39 -1.88 -6.35
N SER A 82 3.07 -2.96 -5.64
CA SER A 82 3.09 -4.28 -6.26
C SER A 82 2.07 -4.35 -7.39
N PRO A 83 2.32 -5.16 -8.42
CA PRO A 83 1.39 -5.30 -9.54
C PRO A 83 0.01 -5.73 -9.04
N THR A 84 -1.03 -5.20 -9.69
CA THR A 84 -2.44 -5.59 -9.46
C THR A 84 -2.59 -7.11 -9.46
N ILE A 85 -3.39 -7.62 -8.53
CA ILE A 85 -3.62 -9.05 -8.37
C ILE A 85 -4.75 -9.42 -9.31
N THR A 86 -4.37 -9.86 -10.51
CA THR A 86 -5.27 -10.50 -11.45
C THR A 86 -5.36 -12.00 -11.14
N ASP A 87 -6.42 -12.64 -11.64
CA ASP A 87 -6.55 -14.10 -11.70
C ASP A 87 -5.50 -14.74 -12.65
N GLU A 88 -4.70 -13.90 -13.31
CA GLU A 88 -3.65 -14.25 -14.25
C GLU A 88 -2.27 -14.12 -13.58
N CYS A 89 -1.32 -14.91 -14.05
CA CYS A 89 0.07 -14.82 -13.62
C CYS A 89 0.74 -13.53 -14.14
N GLN A 90 1.77 -13.05 -13.42
CA GLN A 90 2.51 -11.86 -13.85
C GLN A 90 3.32 -12.16 -15.13
N ALA A 91 3.66 -11.14 -15.89
CA ALA A 91 4.49 -11.29 -17.08
C ALA A 91 5.85 -11.95 -16.71
N GLY A 92 6.15 -13.08 -17.36
CA GLY A 92 7.35 -13.87 -17.08
C GLY A 92 7.14 -15.03 -16.10
N ASP A 93 5.99 -15.07 -15.41
CA ASP A 93 5.57 -16.25 -14.65
C ASP A 93 4.82 -17.22 -15.58
N ILE A 94 4.86 -18.50 -15.22
CA ILE A 94 4.22 -19.57 -15.98
C ILE A 94 3.02 -20.06 -15.21
N ASP A 95 1.86 -20.02 -15.86
CA ASP A 95 0.61 -20.51 -15.31
C ASP A 95 0.54 -22.03 -15.39
N GLN A 96 0.22 -22.65 -14.26
CA GLN A 96 0.03 -24.08 -14.09
C GLN A 96 -1.25 -24.31 -13.30
N SER A 97 -2.13 -25.19 -13.77
CA SER A 97 -3.34 -25.54 -13.05
C SER A 97 -3.50 -27.04 -12.84
N PHE A 98 -4.12 -27.43 -11.74
CA PHE A 98 -4.53 -28.81 -11.48
C PHE A 98 -5.77 -28.87 -10.61
N THR A 99 -6.38 -30.06 -10.57
CA THR A 99 -7.50 -30.32 -9.68
C THR A 99 -7.13 -31.39 -8.66
N THR A 100 -7.68 -31.25 -7.45
CA THR A 100 -7.53 -32.25 -6.38
C THR A 100 -8.88 -32.48 -5.70
N PRO A 101 -9.20 -33.70 -5.24
CA PRO A 101 -10.44 -33.96 -4.53
C PRO A 101 -10.59 -33.07 -3.30
N ALA A 102 -11.72 -32.39 -3.15
CA ALA A 102 -12.02 -31.67 -1.93
C ALA A 102 -12.64 -32.64 -0.91
N PRO A 103 -12.16 -32.67 0.34
CA PRO A 103 -12.76 -33.50 1.36
C PRO A 103 -14.21 -33.05 1.60
N LEU A 104 -15.13 -34.02 1.63
CA LEU A 104 -16.54 -33.80 1.94
C LEU A 104 -16.78 -33.21 3.35
N LYS A 105 -15.78 -33.32 4.23
CA LYS A 105 -15.85 -32.85 5.62
C LYS A 105 -15.13 -31.52 5.78
N LEU A 106 -15.86 -30.54 6.33
CA LEU A 106 -15.36 -29.22 6.74
C LEU A 106 -14.38 -29.33 7.92
N PRO A 107 -13.42 -28.39 8.07
CA PRO A 107 -13.23 -27.18 7.26
C PRO A 107 -12.54 -27.46 5.91
N TRP A 108 -12.88 -26.66 4.90
CA TRP A 108 -12.21 -26.70 3.60
C TRP A 108 -10.78 -26.18 3.75
N SER A 109 -9.83 -26.84 3.11
CA SER A 109 -8.40 -26.55 3.26
C SER A 109 -7.72 -26.61 1.90
N CYS A 110 -7.00 -25.54 1.57
CA CYS A 110 -6.21 -25.41 0.35
C CYS A 110 -4.80 -25.98 0.49
N VAL A 111 -4.47 -26.66 1.60
CA VAL A 111 -3.14 -27.27 1.82
C VAL A 111 -2.75 -28.22 0.67
N SER A 112 -3.73 -28.90 0.06
CA SER A 112 -3.47 -29.74 -1.11
C SER A 112 -3.05 -28.96 -2.35
N CYS A 113 -3.46 -27.70 -2.49
CA CYS A 113 -2.99 -26.82 -3.54
C CYS A 113 -1.55 -26.36 -3.25
N GLU A 114 -1.20 -26.09 -1.99
CA GLU A 114 0.13 -25.59 -1.60
C GLU A 114 1.25 -26.59 -1.95
N ASP A 115 1.10 -27.82 -1.47
CA ASP A 115 2.04 -28.89 -1.76
C ASP A 115 2.05 -29.24 -3.27
N GLY A 116 0.89 -29.18 -3.91
CA GLY A 116 0.75 -29.50 -5.31
C GLY A 116 1.38 -28.45 -6.22
N CYS A 117 1.21 -27.16 -5.93
CA CYS A 117 1.82 -26.06 -6.68
C CYS A 117 3.34 -26.11 -6.57
N LYS A 118 3.87 -26.36 -5.36
CA LYS A 118 5.31 -26.53 -5.16
C LYS A 118 5.87 -27.65 -6.03
N LYS A 119 5.28 -28.84 -5.93
CA LYS A 119 5.69 -30.00 -6.75
C LYS A 119 5.57 -29.72 -8.24
N LYS A 120 4.51 -29.04 -8.67
CA LYS A 120 4.25 -28.78 -10.08
C LYS A 120 5.23 -27.75 -10.67
N CYS A 121 5.59 -26.72 -9.90
CA CYS A 121 6.65 -25.79 -10.29
C CYS A 121 8.02 -26.48 -10.33
N GLU A 122 8.39 -27.24 -9.30
CA GLU A 122 9.67 -27.98 -9.23
C GLU A 122 9.80 -29.05 -10.32
N PHE A 123 8.68 -29.69 -10.71
CA PHE A 123 8.64 -30.65 -11.81
C PHE A 123 8.89 -30.00 -13.17
N TRP A 124 8.39 -28.78 -13.36
CA TRP A 124 8.58 -28.05 -14.61
C TRP A 124 10.02 -27.53 -14.75
N ASP A 125 10.59 -27.00 -13.66
CA ASP A 125 11.99 -26.61 -13.59
C ASP A 125 12.49 -26.68 -12.14
N ALA A 126 13.66 -27.28 -11.91
CA ALA A 126 14.21 -27.47 -10.56
C ALA A 126 14.52 -26.14 -9.84
N HIS A 127 14.63 -25.05 -10.58
CA HIS A 127 14.83 -23.68 -10.09
C HIS A 127 13.54 -22.84 -10.14
N ALA A 128 12.42 -23.38 -10.59
CA ALA A 128 11.14 -22.69 -10.47
C ALA A 128 10.63 -22.74 -9.03
N ARG A 129 10.05 -21.63 -8.59
CA ARG A 129 9.38 -21.50 -7.29
C ARG A 129 7.96 -20.99 -7.48
N VAL A 130 7.08 -21.33 -6.55
CA VAL A 130 5.72 -20.78 -6.51
C VAL A 130 5.83 -19.29 -6.20
N ALA A 131 5.47 -18.45 -7.16
CA ALA A 131 5.38 -16.99 -6.99
C ALA A 131 4.00 -16.57 -6.51
N ARG A 132 2.95 -17.28 -6.95
CA ARG A 132 1.58 -17.08 -6.52
C ARG A 132 0.83 -18.41 -6.60
N GLU A 133 -0.12 -18.58 -5.70
CA GLU A 133 -1.07 -19.69 -5.71
C GLU A 133 -2.47 -19.18 -5.49
N MET A 134 -3.43 -19.80 -6.17
CA MET A 134 -4.84 -19.54 -6.01
C MET A 134 -5.60 -20.86 -5.92
N CYS A 135 -6.45 -20.99 -4.90
CA CYS A 135 -7.22 -22.19 -4.63
C CYS A 135 -8.71 -21.85 -4.68
N SER A 136 -9.43 -22.49 -5.60
CA SER A 136 -10.87 -22.30 -5.79
C SER A 136 -11.60 -23.62 -5.57
N TYR A 137 -12.71 -23.58 -4.85
CA TYR A 137 -13.59 -24.74 -4.72
C TYR A 137 -14.59 -24.77 -5.87
N MET A 138 -14.72 -25.92 -6.54
CA MET A 138 -15.79 -26.17 -7.50
C MET A 138 -16.50 -27.48 -7.18
N SER A 139 -17.82 -27.51 -7.37
CA SER A 139 -18.63 -28.72 -7.25
C SER A 139 -19.20 -29.09 -8.62
N TYR A 140 -18.80 -30.25 -9.14
CA TYR A 140 -19.29 -30.79 -10.40
C TYR A 140 -19.98 -32.12 -10.15
N TYR A 141 -21.26 -32.24 -10.50
CA TYR A 141 -22.01 -33.51 -10.43
C TYR A 141 -21.81 -34.25 -9.09
N GLU A 142 -22.05 -33.56 -7.98
CA GLU A 142 -21.88 -34.08 -6.60
C GLU A 142 -20.44 -34.41 -6.17
N LYS A 143 -19.44 -34.13 -7.02
CA LYS A 143 -18.02 -34.21 -6.67
C LYS A 143 -17.46 -32.83 -6.41
N ALA A 144 -16.99 -32.64 -5.19
CA ALA A 144 -16.26 -31.45 -4.79
C ALA A 144 -14.78 -31.58 -5.17
N VAL A 145 -14.24 -30.58 -5.88
CA VAL A 145 -12.83 -30.50 -6.27
C VAL A 145 -12.29 -29.12 -5.92
N TYR A 146 -11.01 -29.06 -5.55
CA TYR A 146 -10.26 -27.81 -5.59
C TYR A 146 -9.61 -27.67 -6.94
N VAL A 147 -9.73 -26.48 -7.54
CA VAL A 147 -8.94 -26.02 -8.68
C VAL A 147 -7.82 -25.18 -8.12
N CYS A 148 -6.59 -25.67 -8.30
CA CYS A 148 -5.38 -25.03 -7.85
C CYS A 148 -4.69 -24.39 -9.06
N ASN A 149 -4.55 -23.08 -9.07
CA ASN A 149 -3.79 -22.33 -10.07
C ASN A 149 -2.48 -21.84 -9.43
N CYS A 150 -1.37 -22.06 -10.11
CA CYS A 150 -0.02 -21.81 -9.62
C CYS A 150 0.72 -20.96 -10.66
N CYS A 151 1.29 -19.85 -10.21
CA CYS A 151 2.22 -19.06 -11.01
C CYS A 151 3.64 -19.45 -10.62
N CYS A 152 4.32 -20.17 -11.51
CA CYS A 152 5.69 -20.60 -11.31
C CYS A 152 6.66 -19.56 -11.87
N ARG A 153 7.54 -19.04 -11.02
CA ARG A 153 8.60 -18.13 -11.43
C ARG A 153 9.92 -18.88 -11.46
N LEU A 154 10.61 -18.81 -12.59
CA LEU A 154 12.01 -19.21 -12.67
C LEU A 154 12.80 -18.32 -11.72
N THR A 155 13.43 -18.90 -10.70
CA THR A 155 14.53 -18.18 -10.06
C THR A 155 15.63 -18.14 -11.09
N SER A 156 15.85 -16.96 -11.68
CA SER A 156 17.06 -16.70 -12.46
C SER A 156 18.21 -17.26 -11.63
N SER A 157 18.91 -18.26 -12.19
CA SER A 157 20.08 -18.91 -11.58
C SER A 157 20.85 -17.84 -10.82
N PRO A 158 21.24 -18.05 -9.55
CA PRO A 158 21.90 -17.04 -8.73
C PRO A 158 22.94 -16.37 -9.60
N HIS A 159 22.67 -15.12 -9.99
CA HIS A 159 23.50 -14.41 -10.93
C HIS A 159 24.93 -14.59 -10.40
N PRO A 160 25.91 -15.04 -11.22
CA PRO A 160 27.28 -15.11 -10.76
C PRO A 160 27.57 -13.78 -10.07
N PRO A 161 28.13 -13.80 -8.84
CA PRO A 161 28.25 -12.60 -8.01
C PRO A 161 28.76 -11.51 -8.92
N CYS A 162 27.95 -10.46 -9.12
CA CYS A 162 28.30 -9.38 -10.02
C CYS A 162 29.76 -9.03 -9.70
N PRO A 163 30.67 -9.04 -10.69
CA PRO A 163 32.07 -8.71 -10.45
C PRO A 163 32.06 -7.42 -9.65
N SER A 164 32.61 -7.49 -8.44
CA SER A 164 32.43 -6.50 -7.39
C SER A 164 32.45 -5.11 -8.01
N LEU A 165 31.28 -4.49 -8.10
CA LEU A 165 31.20 -3.09 -8.51
C LEU A 165 32.19 -2.36 -7.60
N PRO A 166 33.08 -1.52 -8.16
CA PRO A 166 33.97 -0.71 -7.33
C PRO A 166 33.12 -0.06 -6.24
N PRO A 167 33.64 0.01 -5.00
CA PRO A 167 32.89 0.54 -3.87
C PRO A 167 32.24 1.85 -4.32
N PRO A 168 30.92 2.02 -4.10
CA PRO A 168 30.26 3.25 -4.49
C PRO A 168 31.07 4.41 -3.90
N PRO A 169 31.32 5.48 -4.68
CA PRO A 169 32.01 6.65 -4.14
C PRO A 169 31.34 7.04 -2.84
N THR A 170 32.15 7.32 -1.82
CA THR A 170 31.69 7.74 -0.50
C THR A 170 30.57 8.76 -0.70
N PRO A 171 29.37 8.55 -0.11
CA PRO A 171 28.27 9.46 -0.30
C PRO A 171 28.77 10.85 0.05
N SER A 172 28.62 11.79 -0.90
CA SER A 172 28.91 13.19 -0.64
C SER A 172 28.17 13.59 0.64
N PRO A 173 28.79 14.41 1.50
CA PRO A 173 28.13 14.88 2.71
C PRO A 173 26.73 15.39 2.34
N PRO A 174 25.70 15.04 3.13
CA PRO A 174 24.35 15.49 2.84
C PRO A 174 24.39 17.01 2.65
N PRO A 175 23.71 17.54 1.62
CA PRO A 175 23.67 18.98 1.40
C PRO A 175 23.23 19.65 2.71
N PRO A 176 23.79 20.84 3.03
CA PRO A 176 23.37 21.58 4.21
C PRO A 176 21.85 21.66 4.22
N SER A 177 21.25 21.35 5.37
CA SER A 177 19.80 21.38 5.52
C SER A 177 19.29 22.74 5.02
N PRO A 178 18.25 22.75 4.16
CA PRO A 178 17.71 24.00 3.68
C PRO A 178 17.33 24.87 4.89
N PRO A 179 17.53 26.20 4.82
CA PRO A 179 17.11 27.09 5.88
C PRO A 179 15.63 26.84 6.19
N PRO A 180 15.22 26.91 7.46
CA PRO A 180 13.84 26.72 7.85
C PRO A 180 12.93 27.60 6.99
N PRO A 181 11.78 27.07 6.51
CA PRO A 181 10.89 27.83 5.65
C PRO A 181 10.56 29.16 6.32
N ALA A 182 10.72 30.26 5.58
CA ALA A 182 10.40 31.59 6.06
C ALA A 182 9.01 31.58 6.70
N ALA A 183 8.91 32.14 7.90
CA ALA A 183 7.68 32.13 8.69
C ALA A 183 6.51 32.60 7.83
N ARG A 184 5.58 31.68 7.54
CA ARG A 184 4.33 32.01 6.86
C ARG A 184 3.47 32.83 7.81
N CYS A 185 2.71 33.74 7.23
CA CYS A 185 1.92 34.69 8.00
C CYS A 185 0.79 33.95 8.72
N ALA A 186 0.46 34.42 9.93
CA ALA A 186 -0.64 33.86 10.69
C ALA A 186 -1.94 34.01 9.89
N ARG A 187 -2.76 32.95 9.92
CA ARG A 187 -4.03 32.86 9.20
C ARG A 187 -4.99 33.93 9.73
N GLY A 188 -5.00 35.11 9.10
CA GLY A 188 -5.77 36.28 9.55
C GLY A 188 -5.12 37.63 9.19
N ASP A 189 -3.81 37.66 8.95
CA ASP A 189 -3.05 38.91 8.70
C ASP A 189 -2.78 39.18 7.21
N ILE A 190 -3.51 38.54 6.30
CA ILE A 190 -3.29 38.65 4.85
C ILE A 190 -4.19 39.75 4.25
N ILE A 191 -3.58 40.80 3.70
CA ILE A 191 -4.24 41.85 2.93
C ILE A 191 -4.09 41.54 1.45
N THR A 192 -5.18 41.64 0.69
CA THR A 192 -5.19 41.41 -0.76
C THR A 192 -5.25 42.74 -1.50
N ILE A 193 -4.31 42.99 -2.42
CA ILE A 193 -4.26 44.20 -3.24
C ILE A 193 -4.31 43.81 -4.72
N GLY A 194 -5.30 44.32 -5.45
CA GLY A 194 -5.40 44.12 -6.90
C GLY A 194 -4.87 45.32 -7.68
N LYS A 195 -3.92 45.09 -8.60
CA LYS A 195 -3.43 46.11 -9.56
C LYS A 195 -3.56 45.59 -10.99
N LYS A 196 -4.13 46.42 -11.89
CA LYS A 196 -4.14 46.11 -13.32
C LYS A 196 -2.72 46.23 -13.88
N VAL A 197 -2.34 45.26 -14.70
CA VAL A 197 -1.04 45.20 -15.36
C VAL A 197 -1.20 45.12 -16.87
N ALA A 198 -0.21 45.63 -17.61
CA ALA A 198 -0.20 45.47 -19.07
C ALA A 198 0.05 44.01 -19.48
N SER A 199 0.78 43.25 -18.67
CA SER A 199 1.10 41.82 -18.89
C SER A 199 1.27 41.12 -17.54
N CYS A 200 0.87 39.84 -17.45
CA CYS A 200 1.09 39.03 -16.26
C CYS A 200 2.57 38.81 -15.94
N ALA A 201 3.47 38.98 -16.90
CA ALA A 201 4.91 38.95 -16.66
C ALA A 201 5.39 40.06 -15.71
N LEU A 202 4.60 41.13 -15.54
CA LEU A 202 4.89 42.22 -14.60
C LEU A 202 4.40 41.93 -13.18
N CYS A 203 3.68 40.82 -12.95
CA CYS A 203 3.13 40.46 -11.64
C CYS A 203 4.19 39.76 -10.76
N THR A 204 5.30 40.45 -10.51
CA THR A 204 6.39 39.99 -9.66
C THR A 204 6.21 40.47 -8.22
N GLN A 205 6.99 39.87 -7.30
CA GLN A 205 6.99 40.24 -5.90
C GLN A 205 7.37 41.72 -5.69
N ASP A 206 8.27 42.25 -6.52
CA ASP A 206 8.67 43.68 -6.51
C ASP A 206 7.57 44.63 -6.98
N PHE A 207 6.70 44.17 -7.89
CA PHE A 207 5.55 44.96 -8.35
C PHE A 207 4.51 45.16 -7.23
N CYS A 208 4.44 44.19 -6.33
CA CYS A 208 3.59 44.20 -5.15
C CYS A 208 4.21 45.03 -4.01
N ALA A 209 4.28 46.35 -4.21
CA ALA A 209 4.54 47.27 -3.11
C ALA A 209 3.37 47.24 -2.12
N CYS A 210 3.57 46.64 -0.94
CA CYS A 210 2.58 46.52 0.12
C CYS A 210 2.65 47.72 1.09
N PRO A 211 1.70 48.68 1.06
CA PRO A 211 1.61 49.76 2.04
C PRO A 211 0.78 49.37 3.27
N PRO A 212 1.08 49.93 4.46
CA PRO A 212 2.29 50.69 4.81
C PRO A 212 3.44 49.75 5.23
N SER A 213 4.64 50.02 4.69
CA SER A 213 5.88 49.29 5.00
C SER A 213 6.10 49.21 6.53
N PRO A 214 6.52 48.05 7.11
CA PRO A 214 7.19 46.91 6.47
C PRO A 214 6.26 45.69 6.35
N THR A 215 5.67 45.49 5.18
CA THR A 215 4.83 44.33 4.85
C THR A 215 5.59 43.47 3.84
N ILE A 216 5.79 42.18 4.13
CA ILE A 216 6.42 41.24 3.18
C ILE A 216 5.33 40.66 2.27
N PRO A 217 5.49 40.70 0.93
CA PRO A 217 4.59 40.02 0.00
C PRO A 217 4.72 38.50 0.13
N GLU A 218 3.62 37.81 0.44
CA GLU A 218 3.57 36.35 0.63
C GLU A 218 3.44 35.61 -0.70
N SER A 219 2.60 36.13 -1.60
CA SER A 219 2.33 35.52 -2.90
C SER A 219 1.76 36.53 -3.89
N THR A 220 2.02 36.28 -5.17
CA THR A 220 1.43 37.02 -6.28
C THR A 220 0.69 36.06 -7.21
N GLU A 221 -0.47 36.48 -7.69
CA GLU A 221 -1.30 35.70 -8.61
C GLU A 221 -1.79 36.62 -9.72
N CYS A 222 -1.61 36.25 -10.99
CA CYS A 222 -2.15 37.02 -12.10
C CYS A 222 -3.37 36.35 -12.70
N LEU A 223 -4.47 37.07 -12.79
CA LEU A 223 -5.66 36.67 -13.54
C LEU A 223 -5.47 37.05 -15.02
N PRO A 224 -5.24 36.10 -15.93
CA PRO A 224 -4.86 36.40 -17.31
C PRO A 224 -5.99 37.07 -18.11
N THR A 225 -7.24 36.75 -17.78
CA THR A 225 -8.43 37.30 -18.45
C THR A 225 -8.65 38.78 -18.16
N THR A 226 -8.36 39.22 -16.94
CA THR A 226 -8.55 40.61 -16.50
C THR A 226 -7.27 41.41 -16.42
N ARG A 227 -6.12 40.76 -16.69
CA ARG A 227 -4.76 41.26 -16.45
C ARG A 227 -4.65 41.94 -15.08
N LEU A 228 -5.18 41.26 -14.06
CA LEU A 228 -5.19 41.74 -12.68
C LEU A 228 -4.15 40.97 -11.89
N CYS A 229 -3.14 41.67 -11.39
CA CYS A 229 -2.18 41.13 -10.44
C CYS A 229 -2.74 41.27 -9.03
N ILE A 230 -2.92 40.14 -8.35
CA ILE A 230 -3.35 40.03 -6.96
C ILE A 230 -2.11 39.81 -6.11
N CYS A 231 -1.83 40.77 -5.23
CA CYS A 231 -0.76 40.74 -4.26
C CYS A 231 -1.33 40.37 -2.89
N ARG A 232 -0.77 39.34 -2.22
CA ARG A 232 -1.09 39.01 -0.83
C ARG A 232 0.03 39.50 0.08
N CYS A 233 -0.28 40.43 0.97
CA CYS A 233 0.67 41.12 1.84
C CYS A 233 0.41 40.76 3.30
N CYS A 234 1.47 40.53 4.08
CA CYS A 234 1.35 40.17 5.49
C CYS A 234 1.42 41.37 6.42
N LYS A 235 0.31 41.72 7.04
CA LYS A 235 0.27 42.79 8.03
C LYS A 235 1.27 42.48 9.15
N PRO A 236 2.12 43.44 9.57
CA PRO A 236 2.98 43.23 10.72
C PRO A 236 2.09 43.04 11.93
N SER A 237 1.96 41.80 12.41
CA SER A 237 1.41 41.52 13.72
C SER A 237 2.26 42.33 14.69
N SER A 238 1.65 43.25 15.44
CA SER A 238 2.37 44.13 16.37
C SER A 238 3.24 43.27 17.27
N ILE A 239 4.56 43.25 17.00
CA ILE A 239 5.51 42.45 17.75
C ILE A 239 5.48 43.03 19.17
N THR A 240 4.72 42.39 20.05
CA THR A 240 4.87 42.60 21.48
C THR A 240 6.26 42.07 21.77
N ALA A 241 7.22 42.96 22.02
CA ALA A 241 8.61 42.64 22.29
C ALA A 241 8.68 41.67 23.48
N LEU A 242 8.71 40.37 23.20
CA LEU A 242 8.98 39.36 24.22
C LEU A 242 10.47 39.37 24.49
N GLY A 243 10.80 39.56 25.77
CA GLY A 243 12.13 39.82 26.30
C GLY A 243 13.22 38.89 25.76
N SER A 244 14.33 39.54 25.43
CA SER A 244 15.63 38.93 25.19
C SER A 244 16.07 38.15 26.42
N PHE A 245 15.94 36.82 26.42
CA PHE A 245 16.62 35.97 27.38
C PHE A 245 18.03 35.71 26.88
N ALA A 246 18.97 36.51 27.37
CA ALA A 246 20.39 36.20 27.29
C ALA A 246 20.67 34.98 28.20
N SER A 247 20.78 33.80 27.61
CA SER A 247 21.38 32.65 28.28
C SER A 247 22.90 32.77 28.22
N SER A 248 23.50 33.28 29.29
CA SER A 248 24.93 33.14 29.57
C SER A 248 25.21 31.68 29.92
N VAL A 249 25.87 30.95 29.03
CA VAL A 249 26.46 29.65 29.33
C VAL A 249 27.79 29.91 30.03
N ALA A 250 27.83 29.66 31.34
CA ALA A 250 29.07 29.57 32.10
C ALA A 250 29.73 28.22 31.81
N VAL A 251 30.97 28.26 31.31
CA VAL A 251 31.87 27.12 31.23
C VAL A 251 32.52 26.96 32.60
N GLN A 252 32.42 25.75 33.17
CA GLN A 252 33.30 25.24 34.23
C GLN A 252 34.09 24.08 33.68
#